data_AF-A0A966VDB8-F1
#
_entry.id   AF-A0A966VDB8-F1
#
_cell.length_a   1.000
_cell.length_b   1.000
_cell.length_c   1.000
_cell.angle_alpha   90.00
_cell.angle_beta   90.00
_cell.angle_gamma   90.00
#
_symmetry.space_group_name_H-M   'P 1'
#
loop_
_entity.id
_entity.type
_entity.pdbx_description
1 polymer ?
#
loop_
_entity_poly.entity_id
_entity_poly.type
_entity_poly.pdbx_seq_one_letter_code
_entity_poly.pdbx_strand_id
1 'polypeptide(L)'
;MSATVDNAKSDAKQKEFYLAQYRKKLSDERRSQERWREQAARRVAMTTTAAGAEMWRTSSYDEKIEKLTAALQSLTVDTPAFLAYYEEQRTMAQHATDMKKQKKEEASLEDQQKKAQLTAYYAAQSKENRAVRWQKHQMVRDWQYLQRVEESLPPYIRENLTNMPNNKGYIWRGVQYFGARPAQGPSNEWVLFERRGQKQLIHEVRYGHYHRIFEKADRNKGKKLIHEVPCPVRT
;
A
#
# COMPACT_ATOMS: atom_id res chain seq x y z
N MET A 1 25.84 -21.47 38.70
CA MET A 1 26.55 -22.63 38.11
C MET A 1 25.63 -23.77 37.64
N SER A 2 24.29 -23.65 37.69
CA SER A 2 23.39 -24.75 37.29
C SER A 2 23.11 -24.84 35.77
N ALA A 3 23.24 -23.74 35.02
CA ALA A 3 22.83 -23.70 33.61
C ALA A 3 23.77 -24.44 32.63
N THR A 4 25.02 -24.72 33.01
CA THR A 4 26.00 -25.37 32.11
C THR A 4 25.86 -26.89 32.05
N VAL A 5 25.40 -27.51 33.13
CA VAL A 5 25.24 -28.98 33.21
C VAL A 5 24.04 -29.46 32.38
N ASP A 6 22.98 -28.65 32.30
CA ASP A 6 21.77 -29.00 31.55
C ASP A 6 21.99 -28.99 30.03
N ASN A 7 22.85 -28.11 29.52
CA ASN A 7 23.21 -28.07 28.10
C ASN A 7 24.00 -29.32 27.65
N ALA A 8 24.92 -29.82 28.48
CA ALA A 8 25.72 -31.00 28.15
C ALA A 8 24.87 -32.28 28.04
N LYS A 9 23.88 -32.44 28.94
CA LYS A 9 22.94 -33.58 28.89
C LYS A 9 22.01 -33.52 27.68
N SER A 10 21.67 -32.32 27.21
CA SER A 10 20.86 -32.12 26.01
C SER A 10 21.61 -32.54 24.73
N ASP A 11 22.88 -32.13 24.58
CA ASP A 11 23.70 -32.45 23.41
C ASP A 11 23.97 -33.96 23.28
N ALA A 12 24.23 -34.64 24.40
CA ALA A 12 24.42 -36.11 24.40
C ALA A 12 23.18 -36.86 23.91
N LYS A 13 21.99 -36.46 24.37
CA LYS A 13 20.72 -37.06 23.91
C LYS A 13 20.47 -36.82 22.42
N GLN A 14 20.85 -35.63 21.93
CA GLN A 14 20.72 -35.28 20.53
C GLN A 14 21.66 -36.12 19.65
N LYS A 15 22.93 -36.29 20.04
CA LYS A 15 23.87 -37.17 19.35
C LYS A 15 23.39 -38.61 19.28
N GLU A 16 22.88 -39.15 20.39
CA GLU A 16 22.30 -40.50 20.42
C GLU A 16 21.11 -40.66 19.46
N PHE A 17 20.24 -39.65 19.37
CA PHE A 17 19.14 -39.66 18.41
C PHE A 17 19.63 -39.72 16.96
N TYR A 18 20.61 -38.90 16.59
CA TYR A 18 21.18 -38.92 15.23
C TYR A 18 21.99 -40.19 14.94
N LEU A 19 22.64 -40.76 15.96
CA LEU A 19 23.30 -42.05 15.85
C LEU A 19 22.30 -43.16 15.53
N ALA A 20 21.13 -43.16 16.20
CA ALA A 20 20.05 -44.08 15.89
C ALA A 20 19.51 -43.90 14.46
N GLN A 21 19.35 -42.65 13.99
CA GLN A 21 18.94 -42.37 12.60
C GLN A 21 19.99 -42.83 11.58
N TYR A 22 21.28 -42.61 11.86
CA TYR A 22 22.36 -43.03 10.99
C TYR A 22 22.47 -44.57 10.93
N ARG A 23 22.37 -45.25 12.08
CA ARG A 23 22.26 -46.71 12.16
C ARG A 23 21.07 -47.24 11.37
N LYS A 24 19.92 -46.57 11.46
CA LYS A 24 18.72 -46.92 10.68
C LYS A 24 18.97 -46.76 9.18
N LYS A 25 19.55 -45.64 8.73
CA LYS A 25 19.88 -45.40 7.32
C LYS A 25 20.81 -46.49 6.76
N LEU A 26 21.88 -46.83 7.50
CA LEU A 26 22.80 -47.91 7.13
C LEU A 26 22.12 -49.29 7.15
N SER A 27 21.24 -49.55 8.11
CA SER A 27 20.42 -50.78 8.15
C SER A 27 19.50 -50.89 6.94
N ASP A 28 18.84 -49.80 6.56
CA ASP A 28 17.93 -49.78 5.40
C ASP A 28 18.72 -49.97 4.10
N GLU A 29 19.91 -49.38 3.99
CA GLU A 29 20.84 -49.62 2.88
C GLU A 29 21.30 -51.09 2.81
N ARG A 30 21.67 -51.69 3.96
CA ARG A 30 21.99 -53.12 4.05
C ARG A 30 20.83 -53.99 3.58
N ARG A 31 19.60 -53.76 4.07
CA ARG A 31 18.39 -54.50 3.65
C ARG A 31 18.11 -54.34 2.15
N SER A 32 18.41 -53.16 1.59
CA SER A 32 18.32 -52.94 0.15
C SER A 32 19.30 -53.86 -0.60
N GLN A 33 20.57 -53.92 -0.16
CA GLN A 33 21.59 -54.78 -0.76
C GLN A 33 21.28 -56.28 -0.60
N GLU A 34 20.71 -56.71 0.53
CA GLU A 34 20.27 -58.10 0.74
C GLU A 34 19.16 -58.50 -0.23
N ARG A 35 18.16 -57.64 -0.46
CA ARG A 35 17.10 -57.88 -1.45
C ARG A 35 17.65 -58.02 -2.87
N TRP A 36 18.62 -57.17 -3.24
CA TRP A 36 19.29 -57.28 -4.54
C TRP A 36 20.03 -58.61 -4.71
N ARG A 37 20.75 -59.06 -3.68
CA ARG A 37 21.39 -60.38 -3.68
C ARG A 37 20.40 -61.52 -3.83
N GLU A 38 19.30 -61.51 -3.08
CA GLU A 38 18.30 -62.59 -3.12
C GLU A 38 17.66 -62.69 -4.51
N GLN A 39 17.34 -61.55 -5.13
CA GLN A 39 16.83 -61.51 -6.50
C GLN A 39 17.86 -62.01 -7.51
N ALA A 40 19.13 -61.64 -7.35
CA ALA A 40 20.22 -62.13 -8.21
C ALA A 40 20.39 -63.66 -8.07
N ALA A 41 20.41 -64.19 -6.85
CA ALA A 41 20.52 -65.62 -6.57
C ALA A 41 19.35 -66.41 -7.19
N ARG A 42 18.12 -65.90 -7.10
CA ARG A 42 16.94 -66.49 -7.77
C ARG A 42 17.09 -66.54 -9.29
N ARG A 43 17.69 -65.53 -9.92
CA ARG A 43 17.93 -65.49 -11.38
C ARG A 43 19.03 -66.46 -11.81
N VAL A 44 20.09 -66.59 -11.01
CA VAL A 44 21.20 -67.53 -11.26
C VAL A 44 20.75 -68.98 -11.18
N ALA A 45 19.92 -69.31 -10.19
CA ALA A 45 19.34 -70.66 -10.05
C ALA A 45 18.53 -71.10 -11.29
N MET A 46 18.07 -70.16 -12.12
CA MET A 46 17.35 -70.46 -13.37
C MET A 46 18.26 -70.63 -14.60
N THR A 47 19.56 -70.24 -14.58
CA THR A 47 20.39 -70.16 -15.80
C THR A 47 21.85 -70.60 -15.57
N THR A 48 22.14 -71.89 -15.69
CA THR A 48 23.40 -72.52 -15.23
C THR A 48 24.70 -72.25 -16.03
N THR A 49 24.76 -71.26 -16.93
CA THR A 49 26.03 -70.80 -17.56
C THR A 49 26.30 -69.30 -17.37
N ALA A 50 25.29 -68.51 -17.00
CA ALA A 50 25.47 -67.11 -16.54
C ALA A 50 25.93 -67.04 -15.06
N ALA A 51 26.00 -68.19 -14.39
CA ALA A 51 26.29 -68.34 -12.97
C ALA A 51 27.66 -67.78 -12.55
N GLY A 52 28.69 -67.85 -13.41
CA GLY A 52 30.05 -67.40 -13.05
C GLY A 52 30.19 -65.88 -12.88
N ALA A 53 29.58 -65.09 -13.77
CA ALA A 53 29.64 -63.62 -13.69
C ALA A 53 28.77 -63.07 -12.54
N GLU A 54 27.63 -63.72 -12.27
CA GLU A 54 26.78 -63.35 -11.15
C GLU A 54 27.35 -63.81 -9.80
N MET A 55 28.04 -64.95 -9.73
CA MET A 55 28.79 -65.37 -8.54
C MET A 55 29.84 -64.33 -8.11
N TRP A 56 30.55 -63.72 -9.07
CA TRP A 56 31.50 -62.65 -8.76
C TRP A 56 30.79 -61.39 -8.23
N ARG A 57 29.62 -61.04 -8.79
CA ARG A 57 28.79 -59.93 -8.28
C ARG A 57 28.26 -60.21 -6.87
N THR A 58 27.77 -61.42 -6.59
CA THR A 58 27.29 -61.80 -5.25
C THR A 58 28.42 -61.75 -4.23
N SER A 59 29.60 -62.27 -4.56
CA SER A 59 30.79 -62.18 -3.72
C SER A 59 31.19 -60.72 -3.45
N SER A 60 31.14 -59.85 -4.47
CA SER A 60 31.40 -58.41 -4.29
C SER A 60 30.39 -57.74 -3.37
N TYR A 61 29.13 -58.15 -3.42
CA TYR A 61 28.14 -57.68 -2.47
C TYR A 61 28.44 -58.25 -1.07
N ASP A 62 28.79 -59.53 -0.93
CA ASP A 62 29.12 -60.17 0.36
C ASP A 62 30.17 -59.36 1.11
N GLU A 63 31.28 -59.04 0.44
CA GLU A 63 32.31 -58.16 0.96
C GLU A 63 31.78 -56.77 1.36
N LYS A 64 30.86 -56.19 0.59
CA LYS A 64 30.25 -54.88 0.93
C LYS A 64 29.37 -54.97 2.17
N ILE A 65 28.59 -56.04 2.33
CA ILE A 65 27.76 -56.23 3.53
C ILE A 65 28.62 -56.47 4.75
N GLU A 66 29.69 -57.26 4.64
CA GLU A 66 30.63 -57.45 5.74
C GLU A 66 31.30 -56.14 6.13
N LYS A 67 31.79 -55.35 5.17
CA LYS A 67 32.35 -54.02 5.43
C LYS A 67 31.36 -53.08 6.10
N LEU A 68 30.10 -53.04 5.66
CA LEU A 68 29.06 -52.22 6.27
C LEU A 68 28.68 -52.72 7.68
N THR A 69 28.68 -54.03 7.90
CA THR A 69 28.38 -54.63 9.20
C THR A 69 29.50 -54.35 10.20
N ALA A 70 30.75 -54.48 9.78
CA ALA A 70 31.92 -54.12 10.58
C ALA A 70 31.91 -52.61 10.89
N ALA A 71 31.63 -51.76 9.90
CA ALA A 71 31.50 -50.31 10.09
C ALA A 71 30.40 -49.96 11.10
N LEU A 72 29.24 -50.63 11.04
CA LEU A 72 28.13 -50.46 12.00
C LEU A 72 28.52 -50.87 13.42
N GLN A 73 29.29 -51.95 13.56
CA GLN A 73 29.76 -52.45 14.85
C GLN A 73 30.82 -51.54 15.46
N SER A 74 31.71 -50.96 14.63
CA SER A 74 32.73 -50.00 15.08
C SER A 74 32.20 -48.59 15.32
N LEU A 75 30.97 -48.31 14.92
CA LEU A 75 30.43 -46.95 14.94
C LEU A 75 30.10 -46.52 16.37
N THR A 76 30.92 -45.61 16.88
CA THR A 76 30.73 -44.90 18.14
C THR A 76 30.33 -43.44 17.87
N VAL A 77 29.86 -42.75 18.92
CA VAL A 77 29.50 -41.32 18.89
C VAL A 77 30.70 -40.44 18.49
N ASP A 78 31.93 -40.93 18.65
CA ASP A 78 33.15 -40.17 18.41
C ASP A 78 33.81 -40.51 17.06
N THR A 79 33.18 -41.36 16.25
CA THR A 79 33.74 -41.73 14.94
C THR A 79 33.70 -40.51 14.00
N PRO A 80 34.81 -40.15 13.31
CA PRO A 80 34.85 -38.95 12.45
C PRO A 80 33.75 -38.92 11.38
N ALA A 81 33.42 -40.07 10.80
CA ALA A 81 32.34 -40.19 9.81
C ALA A 81 30.95 -39.87 10.40
N PHE A 82 30.70 -40.28 11.65
CA PHE A 82 29.46 -39.97 12.35
C PHE A 82 29.40 -38.50 12.77
N LEU A 83 30.51 -37.93 13.24
CA LEU A 83 30.60 -36.50 13.58
C LEU A 83 30.33 -35.60 12.37
N ALA A 84 30.90 -35.90 11.21
CA ALA A 84 30.64 -35.16 9.98
C ALA A 84 29.16 -35.22 9.57
N TYR A 85 28.52 -36.40 9.64
CA TYR A 85 27.09 -36.54 9.39
C TYR A 85 26.25 -35.76 10.41
N TYR A 86 26.62 -35.79 11.69
CA TYR A 86 25.92 -35.05 12.74
C TYR A 86 26.01 -33.54 12.52
N GLU A 87 27.17 -33.02 12.15
CA GLU A 87 27.37 -31.61 11.81
C GLU A 87 26.57 -31.20 10.58
N GLU A 88 26.53 -32.02 9.53
CA GLU A 88 25.68 -31.79 8.35
C GLU A 88 24.20 -31.73 8.76
N GLN A 89 23.70 -32.69 9.54
CA GLN A 89 22.30 -32.67 9.99
C GLN A 89 21.99 -31.44 10.86
N ARG A 90 22.92 -31.04 11.73
CA ARG A 90 22.78 -29.86 12.57
C ARG A 90 22.72 -28.59 11.74
N THR A 91 23.61 -28.43 10.76
CA THR A 91 23.62 -27.26 9.86
C THR A 91 22.37 -27.20 9.00
N MET A 92 21.88 -28.33 8.47
CA MET A 92 20.61 -28.40 7.75
C MET A 92 19.43 -28.00 8.64
N ALA A 93 19.39 -28.47 9.89
CA ALA A 93 18.35 -28.11 10.84
C ALA A 93 18.39 -26.61 11.19
N GLN A 94 19.58 -26.05 11.42
CA GLN A 94 19.79 -24.62 11.65
C GLN A 94 19.33 -23.79 10.45
N HIS A 95 19.77 -24.15 9.25
CA HIS A 95 19.34 -23.49 8.01
C HIS A 95 17.81 -23.55 7.84
N ALA A 96 17.18 -24.69 8.13
CA ALA A 96 15.73 -24.81 8.06
C ALA A 96 15.01 -23.92 9.09
N THR A 97 15.55 -23.76 10.30
CA THR A 97 15.01 -22.83 11.30
C THR A 97 15.19 -21.37 10.88
N ASP A 98 16.34 -21.02 10.30
CA ASP A 98 16.65 -19.67 9.84
C ASP A 98 15.76 -19.29 8.66
N MET A 99 15.58 -20.19 7.69
CA MET A 99 14.66 -20.00 6.56
C MET A 99 13.21 -19.79 7.01
N LYS A 100 12.76 -20.52 8.05
CA LYS A 100 11.42 -20.31 8.62
C LYS A 100 11.29 -18.94 9.28
N LYS A 101 12.34 -18.50 9.99
CA LYS A 101 12.38 -17.19 10.65
C LYS A 101 12.36 -16.07 9.61
N GLN A 102 13.20 -16.15 8.58
CA GLN A 102 13.25 -15.20 7.46
C GLN A 102 11.90 -15.06 6.78
N LYS A 103 11.26 -16.18 6.39
CA LYS A 103 9.91 -16.14 5.78
C LYS A 103 8.86 -15.48 6.66
N LYS A 104 8.93 -15.70 7.98
CA LYS A 104 8.01 -15.06 8.93
C LYS A 104 8.27 -13.56 9.05
N GLU A 105 9.53 -13.15 9.04
CA GLU A 105 9.92 -11.73 9.05
C GLU A 105 9.48 -11.03 7.76
N GLU A 106 9.72 -11.64 6.60
CA GLU A 106 9.25 -11.15 5.30
C GLU A 106 7.73 -11.00 5.25
N ALA A 107 6.97 -12.01 5.67
CA ALA A 107 5.51 -11.94 5.72
C ALA A 107 5.02 -10.82 6.66
N SER A 108 5.64 -10.66 7.83
CA SER A 108 5.33 -9.58 8.76
C SER A 108 5.63 -8.19 8.16
N LEU A 109 6.74 -8.05 7.43
CA LEU A 109 7.10 -6.81 6.74
C LEU A 109 6.09 -6.49 5.62
N GLU A 110 5.71 -7.47 4.81
CA GLU A 110 4.67 -7.29 3.78
C GLU A 110 3.33 -6.86 4.36
N ASP A 111 2.89 -7.49 5.46
CA ASP A 111 1.63 -7.14 6.12
C ASP A 111 1.68 -5.73 6.70
N GLN A 112 2.82 -5.32 7.28
CA GLN A 112 3.03 -3.95 7.74
C GLN A 112 2.97 -2.95 6.58
N GLN A 113 3.60 -3.26 5.44
CA GLN A 113 3.56 -2.42 4.24
C GLN A 113 2.14 -2.29 3.68
N LYS A 114 1.40 -3.40 3.53
CA LYS A 114 0.00 -3.39 3.07
C LYS A 114 -0.89 -2.59 4.02
N LYS A 115 -0.72 -2.77 5.33
CA LYS A 115 -1.46 -1.99 6.34
C LYS A 115 -1.14 -0.50 6.25
N ALA A 116 0.13 -0.12 6.06
CA ALA A 116 0.54 1.26 5.89
C ALA A 116 -0.06 1.88 4.62
N GLN A 117 -0.02 1.16 3.49
CA GLN A 117 -0.62 1.59 2.22
C GLN A 117 -2.14 1.80 2.34
N LEU A 118 -2.86 0.84 2.94
CA LEU A 118 -4.30 0.97 3.17
C LEU A 118 -4.63 2.15 4.10
N THR A 119 -3.86 2.31 5.17
CA THR A 119 -4.04 3.44 6.10
C THR A 119 -3.86 4.78 5.38
N ALA A 120 -2.83 4.90 4.53
CA ALA A 120 -2.58 6.10 3.73
C ALA A 120 -3.72 6.36 2.71
N TYR A 121 -4.18 5.31 2.03
CA TYR A 121 -5.31 5.38 1.09
C TYR A 121 -6.58 5.91 1.78
N TYR A 122 -7.01 5.29 2.89
CA TYR A 122 -8.22 5.72 3.60
C TYR A 122 -8.08 7.11 4.23
N ALA A 123 -6.87 7.50 4.65
CA ALA A 123 -6.61 8.85 5.13
C ALA A 123 -6.78 9.89 4.01
N ALA A 124 -6.30 9.61 2.80
CA ALA A 124 -6.50 10.48 1.63
C ALA A 124 -7.98 10.58 1.27
N GLN A 125 -8.68 9.45 1.16
CA GLN A 125 -10.10 9.41 0.86
C GLN A 125 -10.94 10.14 1.92
N SER A 126 -10.58 10.02 3.19
CA SER A 126 -11.27 10.73 4.28
C SER A 126 -11.11 12.25 4.19
N LYS A 127 -9.95 12.74 3.75
CA LYS A 127 -9.72 14.18 3.52
C LYS A 127 -10.59 14.70 2.37
N GLU A 128 -10.64 13.97 1.25
CA GLU A 128 -11.49 14.30 0.11
C GLU A 128 -12.97 14.32 0.50
N ASN A 129 -13.44 13.26 1.17
CA ASN A 129 -14.82 13.19 1.67
C ASN A 129 -15.16 14.34 2.63
N ARG A 130 -14.21 14.78 3.45
CA ARG A 130 -14.40 15.96 4.32
C ARG A 130 -14.53 17.24 3.49
N ALA A 131 -13.71 17.42 2.45
CA ALA A 131 -13.80 18.57 1.55
C ALA A 131 -15.15 18.61 0.82
N VAL A 132 -15.62 17.47 0.29
CA VAL A 132 -16.93 17.36 -0.39
C VAL A 132 -18.08 17.69 0.58
N ARG A 133 -18.06 17.14 1.80
CA ARG A 133 -19.08 17.48 2.81
C ARG A 133 -19.06 18.96 3.18
N TRP A 134 -17.87 19.55 3.31
CA TRP A 134 -17.74 20.96 3.62
C TRP A 134 -18.25 21.85 2.48
N GLN A 135 -17.93 21.52 1.22
CA GLN A 135 -18.48 22.19 0.04
C GLN A 135 -20.00 22.12 0.00
N LYS A 136 -20.59 20.93 0.21
CA LYS A 136 -22.04 20.76 0.28
C LYS A 136 -22.66 21.64 1.37
N HIS A 137 -22.06 21.67 2.55
CA HIS A 137 -22.52 22.52 3.64
C HIS A 137 -22.38 24.01 3.29
N GLN A 138 -21.29 24.40 2.63
CA GLN A 138 -21.04 25.77 2.22
C GLN A 138 -22.09 26.21 1.18
N MET A 139 -22.41 25.38 0.19
CA MET A 139 -23.47 25.66 -0.79
C MET A 139 -24.83 25.90 -0.12
N VAL A 140 -25.18 25.08 0.89
CA VAL A 140 -26.43 25.28 1.65
C VAL A 140 -26.42 26.60 2.42
N ARG A 141 -25.29 26.96 3.05
CA ARG A 141 -25.14 28.26 3.74
C ARG A 141 -25.22 29.43 2.79
N ASP A 142 -24.57 29.34 1.64
CA ASP A 142 -24.56 30.39 0.62
C ASP A 142 -25.95 30.58 0.03
N TRP A 143 -26.68 29.49 -0.21
CA TRP A 143 -28.08 29.54 -0.62
C TRP A 143 -28.98 30.20 0.43
N GLN A 144 -28.87 29.78 1.70
CA GLN A 144 -29.61 30.40 2.80
C GLN A 144 -29.24 31.87 3.01
N TYR A 145 -27.98 32.25 2.75
CA TYR A 145 -27.55 33.63 2.75
C TYR A 145 -28.20 34.41 1.61
N LEU A 146 -28.17 33.88 0.39
CA LEU A 146 -28.81 34.48 -0.78
C LEU A 146 -30.29 34.74 -0.53
N GLN A 147 -31.04 33.75 -0.03
CA GLN A 147 -32.46 33.90 0.28
C GLN A 147 -32.72 35.05 1.27
N ARG A 148 -31.97 35.12 2.39
CA ARG A 148 -32.10 36.21 3.36
C ARG A 148 -31.73 37.58 2.77
N VAL A 149 -30.73 37.63 1.89
CA VAL A 149 -30.34 38.87 1.23
C VAL A 149 -31.42 39.31 0.24
N GLU A 150 -31.98 38.38 -0.54
CA GLU A 150 -33.05 38.61 -1.49
C GLU A 150 -34.32 39.13 -0.79
N GLU A 151 -34.73 38.51 0.32
CA GLU A 151 -35.83 39.00 1.16
C GLU A 151 -35.59 40.43 1.67
N SER A 152 -34.34 40.76 2.00
CA SER A 152 -33.95 42.11 2.44
C SER A 152 -33.75 43.13 1.31
N LEU A 153 -33.94 42.72 0.04
CA LEU A 153 -33.69 43.57 -1.12
C LEU A 153 -34.76 44.66 -1.23
N PRO A 154 -34.40 45.96 -1.19
CA PRO A 154 -35.36 47.05 -1.25
C PRO A 154 -36.27 46.99 -2.49
N PRO A 155 -37.59 47.29 -2.37
CA PRO A 155 -38.54 47.20 -3.47
C PRO A 155 -38.15 48.00 -4.72
N TYR A 156 -37.61 49.21 -4.55
CA TYR A 156 -37.16 50.04 -5.67
C TYR A 156 -35.99 49.41 -6.46
N ILE A 157 -35.13 48.62 -5.80
CA ILE A 157 -34.05 47.90 -6.49
C ILE A 157 -34.67 46.81 -7.37
N ARG A 158 -35.66 46.07 -6.86
CA ARG A 158 -36.37 45.03 -7.62
C ARG A 158 -37.03 45.62 -8.87
N GLU A 159 -37.73 46.75 -8.72
CA GLU A 159 -38.37 47.44 -9.85
C GLU A 159 -37.36 47.94 -10.89
N ASN A 160 -36.23 48.50 -10.43
CA ASN A 160 -35.16 48.93 -11.33
C ASN A 160 -34.55 47.75 -12.08
N LEU A 161 -34.30 46.61 -11.42
CA LEU A 161 -33.71 45.43 -12.06
C LEU A 161 -34.59 44.90 -13.21
N THR A 162 -35.92 44.94 -13.08
CA THR A 162 -36.85 44.57 -14.17
C THR A 162 -36.65 45.45 -15.42
N ASN A 163 -36.29 46.72 -15.22
CA ASN A 163 -36.15 47.71 -16.30
C ASN A 163 -34.71 47.95 -16.75
N MET A 164 -33.71 47.38 -16.07
CA MET A 164 -32.29 47.56 -16.38
C MET A 164 -31.78 46.49 -17.36
N PRO A 165 -30.79 46.83 -18.20
CA PRO A 165 -30.08 45.84 -19.03
C PRO A 165 -29.19 44.94 -18.17
N ASN A 166 -28.96 43.70 -18.62
CA ASN A 166 -28.22 42.65 -17.91
C ASN A 166 -26.74 43.00 -17.67
N ASN A 167 -26.19 43.97 -18.40
CA ASN A 167 -24.85 44.48 -18.14
C ASN A 167 -24.81 45.62 -17.10
N LYS A 168 -25.95 45.92 -16.46
CA LYS A 168 -26.04 46.88 -15.36
C LYS A 168 -26.76 46.24 -14.18
N GLY A 169 -26.47 46.70 -12.97
CA GLY A 169 -27.03 46.06 -11.79
C GLY A 169 -26.72 46.76 -10.48
N TYR A 170 -26.99 46.05 -9.38
CA TYR A 170 -26.73 46.51 -8.02
C TYR A 170 -25.90 45.49 -7.25
N ILE A 171 -25.07 45.98 -6.34
CA ILE A 171 -24.43 45.15 -5.31
C ILE A 171 -25.18 45.42 -4.01
N TRP A 172 -25.90 44.42 -3.50
CA TRP A 172 -26.64 44.50 -2.24
C TRP A 172 -26.11 43.45 -1.27
N ARG A 173 -25.55 43.91 -0.13
CA ARG A 173 -24.91 43.05 0.89
C ARG A 173 -23.90 42.06 0.26
N GLY A 174 -23.11 42.54 -0.69
CA GLY A 174 -22.08 41.74 -1.38
C GLY A 174 -22.61 40.80 -2.48
N VAL A 175 -23.93 40.70 -2.68
CA VAL A 175 -24.53 39.91 -3.78
C VAL A 175 -24.76 40.83 -4.98
N GLN A 176 -24.36 40.37 -6.17
CA GLN A 176 -24.54 41.09 -7.42
C GLN A 176 -25.89 40.70 -8.06
N TYR A 177 -26.72 41.69 -8.33
CA TYR A 177 -28.01 41.55 -9.02
C TYR A 177 -27.92 42.25 -10.36
N PHE A 178 -28.26 41.56 -11.45
CA PHE A 178 -28.22 42.09 -12.81
C PHE A 178 -29.63 42.36 -13.36
N GLY A 179 -29.73 43.31 -14.29
CA GLY A 179 -31.01 43.67 -14.90
C GLY A 179 -31.60 42.55 -15.79
N ALA A 180 -32.92 42.53 -15.91
CA ALA A 180 -33.64 41.52 -16.68
C ALA A 180 -33.64 41.76 -18.19
N ARG A 181 -33.40 42.99 -18.65
CA ARG A 181 -33.40 43.32 -20.08
C ARG A 181 -32.11 42.87 -20.77
N PRO A 182 -32.09 42.67 -22.09
CA PRO A 182 -30.87 42.39 -22.83
C PRO A 182 -29.77 43.42 -22.56
N ALA A 183 -28.51 42.98 -22.59
CA ALA A 183 -27.35 43.85 -22.38
C ALA A 183 -27.33 44.98 -23.42
N GLN A 184 -26.95 46.18 -22.98
CA GLN A 184 -26.82 47.35 -23.85
C GLN A 184 -25.34 47.59 -24.16
N GLY A 185 -24.95 47.53 -25.43
CA GLY A 185 -23.57 47.75 -25.86
C GLY A 185 -22.71 46.47 -25.80
N PRO A 186 -21.38 46.59 -25.66
CA PRO A 186 -20.49 45.43 -25.67
C PRO A 186 -20.72 44.56 -24.42
N SER A 187 -20.70 43.24 -24.60
CA SER A 187 -21.05 42.27 -23.55
C SER A 187 -20.06 42.18 -22.39
N ASN A 188 -18.87 42.77 -22.55
CA ASN A 188 -17.75 42.67 -21.61
C ASN A 188 -17.64 43.86 -20.64
N GLU A 189 -18.58 44.81 -20.67
CA GLU A 189 -18.59 45.97 -19.78
C GLU A 189 -19.80 45.93 -18.85
N TRP A 190 -19.54 45.92 -17.55
CA TRP A 190 -20.58 45.91 -16.51
C TRP A 190 -20.51 47.11 -15.60
N VAL A 191 -21.70 47.62 -15.25
CA VAL A 191 -21.83 48.74 -14.32
C VAL A 191 -22.73 48.35 -13.16
N LEU A 192 -22.15 48.21 -11.96
CA LEU A 192 -22.87 47.84 -10.75
C LEU A 192 -22.91 49.00 -9.75
N PHE A 193 -24.05 49.23 -9.12
CA PHE A 193 -24.22 50.27 -8.10
C PHE A 193 -24.23 49.67 -6.69
N GLU A 194 -23.39 50.16 -5.79
CA GLU A 194 -23.35 49.72 -4.38
C GLU A 194 -23.66 50.90 -3.45
N ARG A 195 -24.56 50.72 -2.48
CA ARG A 195 -24.82 51.72 -1.43
C ARG A 195 -24.06 51.34 -0.16
N ARG A 196 -23.11 52.18 0.27
CA ARG A 196 -22.38 52.03 1.54
C ARG A 196 -22.62 53.23 2.44
N GLY A 197 -23.53 53.07 3.41
CA GLY A 197 -23.97 54.18 4.26
C GLY A 197 -24.62 55.30 3.44
N GLN A 198 -24.06 56.50 3.51
CA GLN A 198 -24.53 57.66 2.74
C GLN A 198 -23.97 57.75 1.32
N LYS A 199 -22.94 56.96 1.01
CA LYS A 199 -22.22 57.01 -0.27
C LYS A 199 -22.78 56.01 -1.28
N GLN A 200 -22.81 56.40 -2.54
CA GLN A 200 -23.12 55.50 -3.66
C GLN A 200 -21.85 55.26 -4.47
N LEU A 201 -21.45 53.99 -4.57
CA LEU A 201 -20.32 53.54 -5.36
C LEU A 201 -20.82 53.01 -6.72
N ILE A 202 -20.01 53.22 -7.76
CA ILE A 202 -20.24 52.74 -9.12
C ILE A 202 -19.04 51.87 -9.48
N HIS A 203 -19.28 50.59 -9.69
CA HIS A 203 -18.27 49.63 -10.12
C HIS A 203 -18.38 49.47 -11.63
N GLU A 204 -17.35 49.89 -12.35
CA GLU A 204 -17.19 49.66 -13.79
C GLU A 204 -16.20 48.52 -13.97
N VAL A 205 -16.70 47.38 -14.42
CA VAL A 205 -15.92 46.15 -14.61
C VAL A 205 -15.82 45.89 -16.11
N ARG A 206 -14.59 45.82 -16.61
CA ARG A 206 -14.30 45.39 -17.98
C ARG A 206 -13.37 44.19 -17.92
N TYR A 207 -13.88 43.02 -18.27
CA TYR A 207 -13.10 41.78 -18.18
C TYR A 207 -11.83 41.81 -19.04
N GLY A 208 -10.73 41.30 -18.49
CA GLY A 208 -9.42 41.32 -19.13
C GLY A 208 -8.74 42.70 -19.12
N HIS A 209 -9.36 43.72 -18.53
CA HIS A 209 -8.82 45.07 -18.47
C HIS A 209 -8.79 45.60 -17.04
N TYR A 210 -9.92 46.05 -16.50
CA TYR A 210 -9.95 46.77 -15.22
C TYR A 210 -11.24 46.57 -14.44
N HIS A 211 -11.14 46.80 -13.14
CA HIS A 211 -12.22 47.05 -12.20
C HIS A 211 -12.01 48.43 -11.58
N ARG A 212 -12.82 49.40 -12.00
CA ARG A 212 -12.79 50.77 -11.47
C ARG A 212 -13.96 50.98 -10.52
N ILE A 213 -13.68 51.62 -9.39
CA ILE A 213 -14.70 51.97 -8.39
C ILE A 213 -14.73 53.49 -8.28
N PHE A 214 -15.89 54.06 -8.57
CA PHE A 214 -16.12 55.50 -8.45
C PHE A 214 -17.07 55.81 -7.29
N GLU A 215 -16.82 56.89 -6.57
CA GLU A 215 -17.79 57.52 -5.69
C GLU A 215 -18.66 58.46 -6.52
N LYS A 216 -19.98 58.29 -6.47
CA LYS A 216 -20.90 59.29 -7.02
C LYS A 216 -20.89 60.50 -6.08
N ALA A 217 -20.37 61.63 -6.55
CA ALA A 217 -20.45 62.88 -5.81
C ALA A 217 -21.89 63.43 -5.84
N ASP A 218 -22.14 64.54 -5.15
CA ASP A 218 -23.42 65.26 -5.22
C ASP A 218 -23.94 65.36 -6.66
N ARG A 219 -25.27 65.49 -6.85
CA ARG A 219 -25.96 65.47 -8.15
C ARG A 219 -25.24 66.22 -9.30
N ASN A 220 -24.51 67.30 -8.99
CA ASN A 220 -23.85 68.17 -9.97
C ASN A 220 -22.31 67.98 -10.10
N LYS A 221 -21.67 67.17 -9.25
CA LYS A 221 -20.19 67.11 -9.14
C LYS A 221 -19.55 65.92 -9.86
N GLY A 222 -20.33 65.10 -10.58
CA GLY A 222 -19.82 63.96 -11.35
C GLY A 222 -19.41 62.76 -10.48
N LYS A 223 -18.49 61.93 -11.00
CA LYS A 223 -17.99 60.71 -10.34
C LYS A 223 -16.50 60.87 -10.00
N LYS A 224 -16.08 60.48 -8.80
CA LYS A 224 -14.68 60.51 -8.35
C LYS A 224 -14.11 59.09 -8.34
N LEU A 225 -13.01 58.84 -9.05
CA LEU A 225 -12.34 57.53 -8.99
C LEU A 225 -11.75 57.32 -7.59
N ILE A 226 -12.10 56.21 -6.96
CA ILE A 226 -11.54 55.79 -5.66
C ILE A 226 -10.44 54.76 -5.88
N HIS A 227 -10.70 53.76 -6.72
CA HIS A 227 -9.83 52.61 -6.87
C HIS A 227 -9.88 52.02 -8.28
N GLU A 228 -8.75 51.51 -8.75
CA GLU A 228 -8.61 50.80 -10.01
C GLU A 228 -7.73 49.58 -9.80
N VAL A 229 -8.23 48.41 -10.17
CA VAL A 229 -7.50 47.13 -10.11
C VAL A 229 -7.53 46.49 -11.49
N PRO A 230 -6.41 45.96 -12.00
CA PRO A 230 -6.43 45.17 -13.22
C PRO A 230 -7.28 43.90 -13.01
N CYS A 231 -8.21 43.63 -13.93
CA CYS A 231 -8.98 42.38 -13.89
C CYS A 231 -8.19 41.27 -14.59
N PRO A 232 -7.97 40.10 -13.95
CA PRO A 232 -7.29 39.00 -14.60
C PRO A 232 -8.06 38.53 -15.84
N VAL A 233 -7.33 38.19 -16.89
CA VAL A 233 -7.89 37.57 -18.10
C VAL A 233 -8.38 36.17 -17.69
N ARG A 234 -9.64 35.83 -17.99
CA ARG A 234 -10.10 34.45 -17.90
C ARG A 234 -9.37 33.65 -18.98
N THR A 235 -8.36 32.90 -18.57
CA THR A 235 -7.72 31.84 -19.37
C THR A 235 -8.69 30.69 -19.57
#